data_AF-A0A7S3S1X5-F1
#
_entry.id   AF-A0A7S3S1X5-F1
#
_cell.length_a   1.000
_cell.length_b   1.000
_cell.length_c   1.000
_cell.angle_alpha   90.00
_cell.angle_beta   90.00
_cell.angle_gamma   90.00
#
_symmetry.space_group_name_H-M   'P 1'
#
loop_
_entity.id
_entity.type
_entity.pdbx_description
1 polymer ?
#
loop_
_entity_poly.entity_id
_entity_poly.type
_entity_poly.pdbx_seq_one_letter_code
_entity_poly.pdbx_strand_id
1 'polypeptide(L)'
;RLAPPHELKRKRRSRRIRMMAELPSEEEAGALARPKDPSALMSERDRMRLSPVHQLKRKRRSRKIRTAEPKEDKLMPLVPGARQSVSDTIIAAYSGDTLETKQKAGEDYWVDPAEAMREMQAKRMAQTRLKRYKRKEIKEDAFKVDKLKSEIAAPYKNNVIGYVVLAIGSAAVFFNFFPSLLELPDLASTKFPDVLQ
;
A
#
# COMPACT_ATOMS: atom_id res chain seq x y z
N ARG A 1 -18.06 -15.39 26.15
CA ARG A 1 -18.65 -16.31 27.16
C ARG A 1 -18.36 -15.69 28.52
N LEU A 2 -19.34 -15.03 29.13
CA LEU A 2 -19.22 -14.41 30.44
C LEU A 2 -19.32 -15.51 31.49
N ALA A 3 -18.41 -15.53 32.47
CA ALA A 3 -18.43 -16.51 33.55
C ALA A 3 -19.64 -16.26 34.47
N PRO A 4 -20.30 -17.32 34.98
CA PRO A 4 -21.50 -17.18 35.79
C PRO A 4 -21.21 -16.48 37.14
N PRO A 5 -22.17 -15.71 37.68
CA PRO A 5 -21.98 -14.75 38.76
C PRO A 5 -21.53 -15.33 40.12
N HIS A 6 -21.53 -16.66 40.29
CA HIS A 6 -21.19 -17.30 41.56
C HIS A 6 -19.67 -17.34 41.84
N GLU A 7 -18.82 -17.36 40.80
CA GLU A 7 -17.36 -17.45 40.98
C GLU A 7 -16.73 -16.15 41.51
N LEU A 8 -17.33 -14.99 41.16
CA LEU A 8 -16.83 -13.68 41.59
C LEU A 8 -16.94 -13.48 43.11
N LYS A 9 -17.93 -14.11 43.76
CA LYS A 9 -18.11 -14.00 45.22
C LYS A 9 -17.03 -14.77 46.00
N ARG A 10 -16.56 -15.93 45.50
CA ARG A 10 -15.49 -16.70 46.17
C ARG A 10 -14.15 -15.97 46.15
N LYS A 11 -13.82 -15.31 45.04
CA LYS A 11 -12.54 -14.59 44.87
C LYS A 11 -12.41 -13.34 45.76
N ARG A 12 -13.54 -12.72 46.14
CA ARG A 12 -13.54 -11.57 47.06
C ARG A 12 -13.34 -11.96 48.52
N ARG A 13 -13.82 -13.13 48.94
CA ARG A 13 -13.64 -13.61 50.33
C ARG A 13 -12.20 -14.01 50.63
N SER A 14 -11.49 -14.65 49.69
CA SER A 14 -10.09 -15.05 49.92
C SER A 14 -9.13 -13.85 50.03
N ARG A 15 -9.38 -12.74 49.31
CA ARG A 15 -8.57 -11.52 49.45
C ARG A 15 -8.76 -10.81 50.79
N ARG A 16 -9.96 -10.86 51.37
CA ARG A 16 -10.25 -10.18 52.64
C ARG A 16 -9.57 -10.86 53.83
N ILE A 17 -9.42 -12.19 53.78
CA ILE A 17 -8.76 -12.96 54.84
C ILE A 17 -7.24 -12.70 54.85
N ARG A 18 -6.62 -12.47 53.69
CA ARG A 18 -5.17 -12.21 53.60
C ARG A 18 -4.75 -10.83 54.12
N MET A 19 -5.63 -9.83 54.04
CA MET A 19 -5.33 -8.45 54.46
C MET A 19 -5.40 -8.22 55.98
N MET A 20 -5.92 -9.16 56.76
CA MET A 20 -5.99 -9.03 58.23
C MET A 20 -4.86 -9.77 58.96
N ALA A 21 -3.97 -10.48 58.24
CA ALA A 21 -2.88 -11.25 58.83
C ALA A 21 -1.54 -10.48 58.90
N GLU A 22 -1.49 -9.23 58.46
CA GLU A 22 -0.27 -8.41 58.47
C GLU A 22 -0.50 -7.16 59.32
N LEU A 23 -0.56 -7.34 60.64
CA LEU A 23 -0.32 -6.24 61.58
C LEU A 23 1.16 -6.31 61.98
N PRO A 24 1.95 -5.24 61.81
CA PRO A 24 3.37 -5.25 62.16
C PRO A 24 3.54 -5.27 63.69
N SER A 25 4.48 -6.09 64.16
CA SER A 25 4.94 -6.13 65.56
C SER A 25 5.62 -4.81 65.96
N GLU A 26 5.41 -4.35 67.19
CA GLU A 26 5.84 -3.03 67.71
C GLU A 26 7.36 -2.79 67.80
N GLU A 27 8.19 -3.72 67.32
CA GLU A 27 9.66 -3.67 67.45
C GLU A 27 10.36 -2.80 66.38
N GLU A 28 9.66 -2.28 65.37
CA GLU A 28 10.26 -1.46 64.28
C GLU A 28 10.10 0.06 64.48
N ALA A 29 9.71 0.53 65.67
CA ALA A 29 9.38 1.95 65.92
C ALA A 29 10.59 2.93 65.98
N GLY A 30 11.80 2.51 65.63
CA GLY A 30 13.03 3.32 65.80
C GLY A 30 13.90 3.53 64.56
N ALA A 31 13.65 2.83 63.45
CA ALA A 31 14.43 2.98 62.22
C ALA A 31 13.59 3.64 61.14
N LEU A 32 14.14 4.62 60.41
CA LEU A 32 13.54 5.16 59.18
C LEU A 32 13.53 4.07 58.10
N ALA A 33 12.60 3.12 58.22
CA ALA A 33 12.45 2.01 57.30
C ALA A 33 11.98 2.57 55.95
N ARG A 34 12.84 2.42 54.92
CA ARG A 34 12.40 2.66 53.55
C ARG A 34 11.28 1.65 53.24
N PRO A 35 10.10 2.10 52.76
CA PRO A 35 9.03 1.18 52.43
C PRO A 35 9.50 0.21 51.34
N LYS A 36 9.17 -1.08 51.50
CA LYS A 36 9.56 -2.16 50.56
C LYS A 36 9.15 -1.85 49.12
N ASP A 37 8.02 -1.15 48.94
CA ASP A 37 7.54 -0.67 47.65
C ASP A 37 7.46 0.87 47.63
N PRO A 38 8.30 1.57 46.84
CA PRO A 38 8.27 3.03 46.75
C PRO A 38 6.97 3.56 46.10
N SER A 39 6.23 2.69 45.39
CA SER A 39 4.92 3.03 44.83
C SER A 39 3.87 3.25 45.92
N ALA A 40 4.07 2.70 47.12
CA ALA A 40 3.16 2.88 48.26
C ALA A 40 3.06 4.36 48.71
N LEU A 41 4.13 5.14 48.49
CA LEU A 41 4.18 6.57 48.80
C LEU A 41 3.55 7.45 47.71
N MET A 42 3.27 6.88 46.52
CA MET A 42 2.66 7.63 45.43
C MET A 42 1.14 7.66 45.55
N SER A 43 0.54 8.80 45.19
CA SER A 43 -0.90 8.98 45.07
C SER A 43 -1.50 7.98 44.09
N GLU A 44 -2.73 7.54 44.34
CA GLU A 44 -3.46 6.61 43.47
C GLU A 44 -3.53 7.11 42.02
N ARG A 45 -3.63 8.43 41.82
CA ARG A 45 -3.60 9.07 40.51
C ARG A 45 -2.30 8.83 39.76
N ASP A 46 -1.17 8.92 40.45
CA ASP A 46 0.16 8.74 39.84
C ASP A 46 0.44 7.27 39.55
N ARG A 47 -0.04 6.37 40.41
CA ARG A 47 -0.02 4.92 40.13
C ARG A 47 -0.80 4.56 38.87
N MET A 48 -1.97 5.16 38.65
CA MET A 48 -2.75 4.92 37.44
C MET A 48 -2.05 5.43 36.19
N ARG A 49 -1.39 6.60 36.26
CA ARG A 49 -0.66 7.18 35.13
C ARG A 49 0.58 6.39 34.73
N LEU A 50 1.29 5.84 35.72
CA LEU A 50 2.50 5.06 35.50
C LEU A 50 2.21 3.57 35.25
N SER A 51 0.95 3.14 35.40
CA SER A 51 0.58 1.75 35.12
C SER A 51 0.74 1.45 33.61
N PRO A 52 1.35 0.30 33.24
CA PRO A 52 1.51 -0.07 31.83
C PRO A 52 0.15 -0.14 31.12
N VAL A 53 -0.06 0.70 30.11
CA VAL A 53 -1.29 0.70 29.32
C VAL A 53 -1.28 -0.53 28.42
N HIS A 54 -1.97 -1.59 28.85
CA HIS A 54 -2.22 -2.74 27.98
C HIS A 54 -3.06 -2.31 26.79
N GLN A 55 -2.44 -2.29 25.60
CA GLN A 55 -3.15 -2.01 24.37
C GLN A 55 -4.30 -3.01 24.20
N LEU A 56 -5.54 -2.53 24.12
CA LEU A 56 -6.67 -3.39 23.83
C LEU A 56 -6.39 -4.11 22.51
N LYS A 57 -6.17 -5.43 22.57
CA LYS A 57 -6.05 -6.29 21.39
C LYS A 57 -7.39 -6.27 20.66
N ARG A 58 -7.60 -5.27 19.81
CA ARG A 58 -8.73 -5.22 18.88
C ARG A 58 -8.52 -6.36 17.89
N LYS A 59 -9.25 -7.48 18.06
CA LYS A 59 -9.46 -8.43 16.97
C LYS A 59 -10.16 -7.67 15.86
N ARG A 60 -9.39 -7.15 14.89
CA ARG A 60 -9.92 -6.63 13.63
C ARG A 60 -10.69 -7.78 12.99
N ARG A 61 -12.03 -7.73 13.04
CA ARG A 61 -12.82 -8.49 12.08
C ARG A 61 -12.51 -7.85 10.74
N SER A 62 -11.74 -8.54 9.91
CA SER A 62 -11.61 -8.23 8.49
C SER A 62 -13.00 -8.35 7.88
N ARG A 63 -13.76 -7.26 7.94
CA ARG A 63 -14.87 -7.05 7.03
C ARG A 63 -14.18 -6.71 5.72
N LYS A 64 -14.17 -7.64 4.76
CA LYS A 64 -13.84 -7.31 3.38
C LYS A 64 -14.65 -6.06 3.04
N ILE A 65 -13.98 -4.93 2.87
CA ILE A 65 -14.60 -3.70 2.40
C ILE A 65 -15.00 -4.04 0.98
N ARG A 66 -16.28 -4.37 0.76
CA ARG A 66 -16.85 -4.39 -0.58
C ARG A 66 -16.97 -2.92 -0.95
N THR A 67 -15.94 -2.37 -1.59
CA THR A 67 -16.07 -1.13 -2.35
C THR A 67 -17.11 -1.43 -3.42
N ALA A 68 -18.31 -0.86 -3.24
CA ALA A 68 -19.30 -0.88 -4.30
C ALA A 68 -18.72 -0.01 -5.41
N GLU A 69 -18.15 -0.63 -6.44
CA GLU A 69 -17.82 0.08 -7.66
C GLU A 69 -19.13 0.63 -8.21
N PRO A 70 -19.24 1.95 -8.42
CA PRO A 70 -20.42 2.53 -9.01
C PRO A 70 -20.58 1.90 -10.41
N LYS A 71 -21.67 1.14 -10.61
CA LYS A 71 -22.03 0.63 -11.94
C LYS A 71 -22.56 1.79 -12.77
N GLU A 72 -21.66 2.51 -13.43
CA GLU A 72 -21.99 3.59 -14.38
C GLU A 72 -22.85 3.08 -15.54
N ASP A 73 -22.77 1.78 -15.85
CA ASP A 73 -23.48 1.13 -16.96
C ASP A 73 -25.01 1.14 -16.82
N LYS A 74 -25.57 1.27 -15.61
CA LYS A 74 -27.03 1.32 -15.43
C LYS A 74 -27.65 2.67 -15.78
N LEU A 75 -26.82 3.67 -16.07
CA LEU A 75 -27.24 5.03 -16.40
C LEU A 75 -26.70 5.49 -17.76
N MET A 76 -26.17 4.58 -18.58
CA MET A 76 -25.87 4.89 -19.97
C MET A 76 -27.17 5.22 -20.70
N PRO A 77 -27.33 6.43 -21.27
CA PRO A 77 -28.55 6.78 -21.98
C PRO A 77 -28.65 5.93 -23.26
N LEU A 78 -29.87 5.50 -23.58
CA LEU A 78 -30.18 4.81 -24.85
C LEU A 78 -29.78 5.64 -26.09
N VAL A 79 -29.58 6.96 -25.93
CA VAL A 79 -29.16 7.89 -26.98
C VAL A 79 -27.91 8.66 -26.54
N PRO A 80 -26.79 8.60 -27.28
CA PRO A 80 -25.59 9.37 -26.96
C PRO A 80 -25.88 10.88 -27.06
N GLY A 81 -25.65 11.62 -25.97
CA GLY A 81 -25.75 13.09 -25.91
C GLY A 81 -26.99 13.68 -25.22
N ALA A 82 -27.94 12.84 -24.76
CA ALA A 82 -29.22 13.34 -24.22
C ALA A 82 -29.19 13.89 -22.78
N ARG A 83 -28.16 13.60 -21.97
CA ARG A 83 -27.98 14.18 -20.62
C ARG A 83 -26.51 14.45 -20.29
N GLN A 84 -26.28 15.52 -19.52
CA GLN A 84 -25.00 15.85 -18.89
C GLN A 84 -24.61 14.74 -17.89
N SER A 85 -23.33 14.41 -17.80
CA SER A 85 -22.86 13.40 -16.86
C SER A 85 -23.12 13.82 -15.40
N VAL A 86 -23.14 12.86 -14.47
CA VAL A 86 -23.30 13.17 -13.03
C VAL A 86 -22.16 14.08 -12.54
N SER A 87 -20.94 13.88 -13.05
CA SER A 87 -19.84 14.80 -12.80
C SER A 87 -20.10 16.20 -13.34
N ASP A 88 -20.63 16.34 -14.56
CA ASP A 88 -20.91 17.65 -15.15
C ASP A 88 -22.03 18.39 -14.41
N THR A 89 -23.06 17.67 -13.95
CA THR A 89 -24.16 18.25 -13.16
C THR A 89 -23.70 18.69 -11.76
N ILE A 90 -22.83 17.91 -11.10
CA ILE A 90 -22.22 18.31 -9.83
C ILE A 90 -21.31 19.53 -10.03
N ILE A 91 -20.52 19.55 -11.10
CA ILE A 91 -19.65 20.70 -11.42
C ILE A 91 -20.50 21.94 -11.71
N ALA A 92 -21.59 21.81 -12.47
CA ALA A 92 -22.51 22.91 -12.78
C ALA A 92 -23.23 23.45 -11.54
N ALA A 93 -23.64 22.58 -10.61
CA ALA A 93 -24.28 23.01 -9.36
C ALA A 93 -23.34 23.79 -8.42
N TYR A 94 -22.03 23.50 -8.48
CA TYR A 94 -21.03 24.17 -7.65
C TYR A 94 -20.37 25.38 -8.33
N SER A 95 -20.50 25.55 -9.65
CA SER A 95 -19.85 26.65 -10.37
C SER A 95 -20.53 28.01 -10.19
N GLY A 96 -21.73 28.05 -9.59
CA GLY A 96 -22.56 29.26 -9.53
C GLY A 96 -23.00 29.73 -10.91
N ASP A 97 -23.85 30.76 -10.96
CA ASP A 97 -24.25 31.36 -12.22
C ASP A 97 -23.06 32.10 -12.85
N THR A 98 -22.71 31.69 -14.06
CA THR A 98 -21.68 32.36 -14.87
C THR A 98 -22.15 33.74 -15.33
N LEU A 99 -21.22 34.63 -15.65
CA LEU A 99 -21.55 35.99 -16.11
C LEU A 99 -22.45 35.94 -17.36
N GLU A 100 -22.18 35.01 -18.28
CA GLU A 100 -23.00 34.76 -19.47
C GLU A 100 -24.44 34.35 -19.15
N THR A 101 -24.65 33.56 -18.09
CA THR A 101 -26.01 33.14 -17.68
C THR A 101 -26.79 34.31 -17.08
N LYS A 102 -26.13 35.20 -16.32
CA LYS A 102 -26.75 36.42 -15.77
C LYS A 102 -27.10 37.44 -16.85
N GLN A 103 -26.23 37.61 -17.84
CA GLN A 103 -26.50 38.45 -19.02
C GLN A 103 -27.70 37.93 -19.82
N LYS A 104 -27.82 36.62 -20.02
CA LYS A 104 -28.96 36.00 -20.72
C LYS A 104 -30.26 36.11 -19.92
N ALA A 105 -30.19 36.11 -18.59
CA ALA A 105 -31.33 36.33 -17.71
C ALA A 105 -31.79 37.81 -17.70
N GLY A 106 -31.01 38.72 -18.31
CA GLY A 106 -31.32 40.16 -18.32
C GLY A 106 -31.07 40.85 -16.98
N GLU A 107 -30.32 40.21 -16.08
CA GLU A 107 -30.07 40.72 -14.73
C GLU A 107 -28.97 41.79 -14.72
N ASP A 108 -28.05 41.78 -15.69
CA ASP A 108 -26.99 42.77 -15.83
C ASP A 108 -26.88 43.28 -17.28
N TYR A 109 -27.27 44.53 -17.50
CA TYR A 109 -27.09 45.24 -18.78
C TYR A 109 -25.73 45.93 -18.90
N TRP A 110 -24.98 46.04 -17.79
CA TRP A 110 -23.67 46.68 -17.77
C TRP A 110 -22.62 45.70 -17.24
N VAL A 111 -21.61 45.41 -18.07
CA VAL A 111 -20.53 44.50 -17.71
C VAL A 111 -19.34 45.33 -17.23
N ASP A 112 -18.94 45.15 -15.98
CA ASP A 112 -17.69 45.73 -15.49
C ASP A 112 -16.51 45.07 -16.23
N PRO A 113 -15.66 45.84 -16.94
CA PRO A 113 -14.50 45.31 -17.63
C PRO A 113 -13.54 44.54 -16.69
N ALA A 114 -13.50 44.88 -15.39
CA ALA A 114 -12.69 44.15 -14.43
C ALA A 114 -13.20 42.71 -14.19
N GLU A 115 -14.52 42.52 -14.15
CA GLU A 115 -15.13 41.20 -13.94
C GLU A 115 -15.00 40.32 -15.18
N ALA A 116 -15.21 40.87 -16.37
CA ALA A 116 -14.99 40.15 -17.63
C ALA A 116 -13.55 39.62 -17.75
N MET A 117 -12.56 40.44 -17.36
CA MET A 117 -11.16 40.03 -17.34
C MET A 117 -10.89 38.91 -16.31
N ARG A 118 -11.50 38.97 -15.13
CA ARG A 118 -11.38 37.92 -14.10
C ARG A 118 -11.95 36.59 -14.59
N GLU A 119 -13.12 36.60 -15.22
CA GLU A 119 -13.73 35.38 -15.75
C GLU A 119 -12.89 34.78 -16.89
N MET A 120 -12.36 35.61 -17.80
CA MET A 120 -11.46 35.14 -18.85
C MET A 120 -10.19 34.51 -18.25
N GLN A 121 -9.60 35.11 -17.23
CA GLN A 121 -8.44 34.54 -16.53
C GLN A 121 -8.79 33.22 -15.82
N ALA A 122 -9.95 33.15 -15.17
CA ALA A 122 -10.44 31.93 -14.53
C ALA A 122 -10.64 30.80 -15.55
N LYS A 123 -11.28 31.08 -16.69
CA LYS A 123 -11.44 30.14 -17.82
C LYS A 123 -10.09 29.65 -18.33
N ARG A 124 -9.11 30.54 -18.55
CA ARG A 124 -7.74 30.18 -18.96
C ARG A 124 -7.05 29.29 -17.92
N MET A 125 -7.12 29.65 -16.64
CA MET A 125 -6.53 28.87 -15.56
C MET A 125 -7.15 27.48 -15.43
N ALA A 126 -8.48 27.37 -15.52
CA ALA A 126 -9.18 26.08 -15.53
C ALA A 126 -8.74 25.20 -16.70
N GLN A 127 -8.64 25.76 -17.91
CA GLN A 127 -8.14 25.03 -19.09
C GLN A 127 -6.70 24.56 -18.91
N THR A 128 -5.82 25.38 -18.33
CA THR A 128 -4.43 24.96 -18.07
C THR A 128 -4.35 23.83 -17.05
N ARG A 129 -5.19 23.84 -16.01
CA ARG A 129 -5.30 22.76 -15.02
C ARG A 129 -5.74 21.46 -15.71
N LEU A 130 -6.81 21.50 -16.50
CA LEU A 130 -7.30 20.35 -17.27
C LEU A 130 -6.21 19.76 -18.17
N LYS A 131 -5.46 20.60 -18.90
CA LYS A 131 -4.34 20.14 -19.74
C LYS A 131 -3.24 19.46 -18.91
N ARG A 132 -2.93 19.95 -17.71
CA ARG A 132 -1.95 19.34 -16.80
C ARG A 132 -2.43 17.99 -16.26
N TYR A 133 -3.71 17.87 -15.90
CA TYR A 133 -4.30 16.61 -15.45
C TYR A 133 -4.25 15.54 -16.56
N LYS A 134 -4.73 15.86 -17.76
CA LYS A 134 -4.66 14.93 -18.90
C LYS A 134 -3.24 14.48 -19.22
N ARG A 135 -2.25 15.37 -19.13
CA ARG A 135 -0.83 15.01 -19.32
C ARG A 135 -0.30 14.07 -18.25
N LYS A 136 -0.76 14.19 -17.00
CA LYS A 136 -0.36 13.27 -15.93
C LYS A 136 -0.98 11.89 -16.13
N GLU A 137 -2.26 11.84 -16.46
CA GLU A 137 -2.99 10.61 -16.74
C GLU A 137 -2.35 9.82 -17.90
N ILE A 138 -2.07 10.48 -19.03
CA ILE A 138 -1.37 9.87 -20.18
C ILE A 138 0.01 9.33 -19.77
N LYS A 139 0.75 10.06 -18.91
CA LYS A 139 2.06 9.59 -18.43
C LYS A 139 1.91 8.36 -17.53
N GLU A 140 0.96 8.37 -16.60
CA GLU A 140 0.72 7.25 -15.69
C GLU A 140 0.33 5.98 -16.47
N ASP A 141 -0.47 6.12 -17.52
CA ASP A 141 -0.85 4.98 -18.38
C ASP A 141 0.33 4.48 -19.22
N ALA A 142 1.18 5.38 -19.75
CA ALA A 142 2.42 4.98 -20.41
C ALA A 142 3.35 4.20 -19.46
N PHE A 143 3.51 4.66 -18.21
CA PHE A 143 4.30 3.96 -17.19
C PHE A 143 3.74 2.57 -16.85
N LYS A 144 2.42 2.37 -16.83
CA LYS A 144 1.80 1.06 -16.61
C LYS A 144 2.14 0.08 -17.73
N VAL A 145 2.08 0.53 -18.98
CA VAL A 145 2.40 -0.32 -20.15
C VAL A 145 3.87 -0.72 -20.15
N ASP A 146 4.78 0.21 -19.87
CA ASP A 146 6.23 -0.08 -19.84
C ASP A 146 6.60 -1.00 -18.67
N LYS A 147 5.95 -0.81 -17.51
CA LYS A 147 6.11 -1.72 -16.38
C LYS A 147 5.61 -3.12 -16.73
N LEU A 148 4.44 -3.24 -17.36
CA LEU A 148 3.89 -4.52 -17.80
C LEU A 148 4.83 -5.22 -18.80
N LYS A 149 5.37 -4.49 -19.79
CA LYS A 149 6.38 -5.02 -20.72
C LYS A 149 7.63 -5.48 -19.98
N SER A 150 8.07 -4.73 -18.96
CA SER A 150 9.23 -5.10 -18.16
C SER A 150 8.99 -6.35 -17.31
N GLU A 151 7.78 -6.52 -16.76
CA GLU A 151 7.37 -7.69 -15.97
C GLU A 151 7.18 -8.93 -16.86
N ILE A 152 6.71 -8.77 -18.10
CA ILE A 152 6.63 -9.86 -19.10
C ILE A 152 8.01 -10.21 -19.66
N ALA A 153 8.92 -9.23 -19.80
CA ALA A 153 10.28 -9.48 -20.27
C ALA A 153 11.20 -10.03 -19.18
N ALA A 154 10.99 -9.67 -17.91
CA ALA A 154 11.77 -10.13 -16.76
C ALA A 154 11.88 -11.66 -16.62
N PRO A 155 10.84 -12.50 -16.85
CA PRO A 155 10.97 -13.94 -16.77
C PRO A 155 11.91 -14.53 -17.82
N TYR A 156 12.17 -13.83 -18.93
CA TYR A 156 12.99 -14.35 -20.04
C TYR A 156 14.34 -13.64 -20.23
N LYS A 157 14.58 -12.53 -19.51
CA LYS A 157 15.84 -11.77 -19.61
C LYS A 157 17.09 -12.56 -19.19
N ASN A 158 16.94 -13.63 -18.41
CA ASN A 158 18.02 -14.53 -17.99
C ASN A 158 17.82 -15.98 -18.49
N ASN A 159 17.37 -16.16 -19.72
CA ASN A 159 17.28 -17.49 -20.37
C ASN A 159 18.65 -18.06 -20.76
N VAL A 160 19.64 -18.03 -19.86
CA VAL A 160 20.98 -18.63 -20.08
C VAL A 160 20.85 -20.11 -20.44
N ILE A 161 19.92 -20.81 -19.80
CA ILE A 161 19.61 -22.21 -20.06
C ILE A 161 19.18 -22.43 -21.51
N GLY A 162 18.40 -21.52 -22.10
CA GLY A 162 17.97 -21.60 -23.49
C GLY A 162 19.13 -21.50 -24.47
N TYR A 163 20.07 -20.58 -24.23
CA TYR A 163 21.27 -20.44 -25.07
C TYR A 163 22.18 -21.66 -24.99
N VAL A 164 22.34 -22.25 -23.79
CA VAL A 164 23.14 -23.47 -23.59
C VAL A 164 22.52 -24.65 -24.35
N VAL A 165 21.21 -24.84 -24.25
CA VAL A 165 20.51 -25.94 -24.97
C VAL A 165 20.62 -25.75 -26.48
N LEU A 166 20.48 -24.52 -26.97
CA LEU A 166 20.57 -24.22 -28.40
C LEU A 166 22.00 -24.41 -28.93
N ALA A 167 23.02 -24.06 -28.14
CA ALA A 167 24.42 -24.30 -28.47
C ALA A 167 24.81 -25.78 -28.48
N ILE A 168 24.30 -26.57 -27.52
CA ILE A 168 24.53 -28.02 -27.51
C ILE A 168 23.79 -28.68 -28.69
N GLY A 169 22.55 -28.26 -28.95
CA GLY A 169 21.77 -28.75 -30.09
C GLY A 169 22.44 -28.42 -31.43
N SER A 170 22.93 -27.21 -31.61
CA SER A 170 23.66 -26.84 -32.84
C SER A 170 24.97 -27.62 -32.97
N ALA A 171 25.75 -27.77 -31.89
CA ALA A 171 26.95 -28.59 -31.90
C ALA A 171 26.66 -30.04 -32.29
N ALA A 172 25.61 -30.65 -31.75
CA ALA A 172 25.21 -32.02 -32.08
C ALA A 172 24.85 -32.18 -33.58
N VAL A 173 24.15 -31.20 -34.16
CA VAL A 173 23.87 -31.17 -35.60
C VAL A 173 25.16 -31.05 -36.41
N PHE A 174 26.07 -30.15 -36.00
CA PHE A 174 27.37 -30.00 -36.66
C PHE A 174 28.21 -31.29 -36.62
N PHE A 175 28.22 -32.02 -35.50
CA PHE A 175 28.92 -33.30 -35.39
C PHE A 175 28.33 -34.38 -36.29
N ASN A 176 27.02 -34.37 -36.50
CA ASN A 176 26.36 -35.35 -37.36
C ASN A 176 26.63 -35.11 -38.85
N PHE A 177 26.82 -33.84 -39.26
CA PHE A 177 27.12 -33.49 -40.66
C PHE A 177 28.61 -33.57 -41.01
N PHE A 178 29.52 -33.39 -40.03
CA PHE A 178 30.97 -33.38 -40.27
C PHE A 178 31.74 -34.27 -39.28
N PRO A 179 31.56 -35.61 -39.33
CA PRO A 179 32.27 -36.52 -38.43
C PRO A 179 33.79 -36.48 -38.60
N SER A 180 34.28 -36.10 -39.78
CA SER A 180 35.71 -36.02 -40.12
C SER A 180 36.49 -34.93 -39.37
N LEU A 181 35.82 -33.98 -38.68
CA LEU A 181 36.50 -32.96 -37.87
C LEU A 181 37.01 -33.49 -36.52
N LEU A 182 36.51 -34.64 -36.06
CA LEU A 182 36.92 -35.28 -34.81
C LEU A 182 37.92 -36.44 -35.03
N GLU A 183 38.06 -36.90 -36.27
CA GLU A 183 39.14 -37.80 -36.66
C GLU A 183 40.44 -36.99 -36.75
N LEU A 184 40.99 -36.59 -35.59
CA LEU A 184 42.36 -36.09 -35.49
C LEU A 184 43.29 -37.23 -35.92
N PRO A 185 44.05 -37.11 -37.03
CA PRO A 185 45.05 -38.09 -37.36
C PRO A 185 46.18 -38.01 -36.32
N ASP A 186 46.46 -39.13 -35.66
CA ASP A 186 47.74 -39.45 -35.02
C ASP A 186 48.30 -38.53 -33.91
N LEU A 187 47.50 -38.16 -32.90
CA LEU A 187 48.07 -37.75 -31.60
C LEU A 187 48.55 -38.95 -30.75
N ALA A 188 48.30 -40.19 -31.18
CA ALA A 188 48.72 -41.41 -30.51
C ALA A 188 50.02 -42.02 -31.09
N SER A 189 50.60 -41.45 -32.16
CA SER A 189 51.81 -41.97 -32.83
C SER A 189 53.10 -41.24 -32.44
N THR A 190 53.16 -40.59 -31.27
CA THR A 190 54.44 -40.17 -30.70
C THR A 190 55.22 -41.40 -30.26
N LYS A 191 55.82 -42.09 -31.24
CA LYS A 191 56.89 -43.05 -31.00
C LYS A 191 58.00 -42.29 -30.28
N PHE A 192 58.11 -42.50 -28.97
CA PHE A 192 59.29 -42.08 -28.23
C PHE A 192 60.52 -42.75 -28.88
N PRO A 193 61.57 -42.01 -29.24
CA PRO A 193 62.79 -42.62 -29.72
C PRO A 193 63.50 -43.29 -28.54
N ASP A 194 63.29 -44.59 -28.37
CA ASP A 194 64.15 -45.44 -27.55
C ASP A 194 65.49 -45.62 -28.28
N VAL A 195 66.43 -44.70 -28.07
CA VAL A 195 67.83 -44.91 -28.43
C VAL A 195 68.73 -44.47 -27.28
N LEU A 196 69.03 -45.42 -26.39
CA LEU A 196 70.27 -45.45 -25.63
C LEU A 196 71.13 -46.57 -26.22
N GLN A 197 72.05 -46.18 -27.13
CA GLN A 197 73.26 -46.93 -27.45
C GLN A 197 74.42 -45.95 -27.52
#